data_AF-A0A968ZPQ9-F1
#
_entry.id   AF-A0A968ZPQ9-F1
#
_cell.length_a   1.000
_cell.length_b   1.000
_cell.length_c   1.000
_cell.angle_alpha   90.00
_cell.angle_beta   90.00
_cell.angle_gamma   90.00
#
_symmetry.space_group_name_H-M   'P 1'
#
loop_
_entity.id
_entity.type
_entity.pdbx_description
1 polymer ?
#
loop_
_entity_poly.entity_id
_entity_poly.type
_entity_poly.pdbx_seq_one_letter_code
_entity_poly.pdbx_strand_id
1 'polypeptide(L)'
;MRSEPAAKSALPFIQQIPQLQPNSQMTLAHTFSLASDPYLADHCLDGKPVLPAAAAAEWLAEFVQAAWPDQTVTALRDLRVLSGITVPPEGLSVRFCARASSHA
;
A
#
# COMPACT_ATOMS: atom_id res chain seq x y z
N MET A 1 15.94 16.61 29.34
CA MET A 1 14.99 15.60 28.84
C MET A 1 15.25 15.44 27.36
N ARG A 2 15.97 14.39 26.95
CA ARG A 2 16.23 14.12 25.51
C ARG A 2 14.99 13.43 24.97
N SER A 3 14.32 14.03 24.00
CA SER A 3 13.23 13.39 23.27
C SER A 3 13.78 12.15 22.56
N GLU A 4 13.20 10.99 22.81
CA GLU A 4 13.53 9.78 22.04
C GLU A 4 13.03 9.95 20.61
N PRO A 5 13.81 9.53 19.60
CA PRO A 5 13.35 9.58 18.21
C PRO A 5 12.14 8.65 18.07
N ALA A 6 11.07 9.14 17.45
CA ALA A 6 9.92 8.32 17.10
C ALA A 6 10.40 7.10 16.30
N ALA A 7 10.09 5.89 16.78
CA ALA A 7 10.46 4.66 16.10
C ALA A 7 10.00 4.74 14.64
N LYS A 8 10.95 4.61 13.72
CA LYS A 8 10.65 4.55 12.28
C LYS A 8 9.67 3.39 12.08
N SER A 9 8.54 3.64 11.41
CA SER A 9 7.64 2.54 11.03
C SER A 9 8.47 1.46 10.33
N ALA A 10 8.28 0.20 10.74
CA ALA A 10 8.99 -0.93 10.12
C ALA A 10 8.60 -1.10 8.64
N LEU A 11 7.49 -0.50 8.23
CA LEU A 11 6.90 -0.59 6.90
C LEU A 11 7.19 0.71 6.12
N PRO A 12 7.89 0.64 4.97
CA PRO A 12 8.28 1.84 4.23
C PRO A 12 7.12 2.58 3.56
N PHE A 13 6.08 1.88 3.10
CA PHE A 13 4.94 2.48 2.39
C PHE A 13 3.76 2.79 3.32
N ILE A 14 3.43 1.89 4.25
CA ILE A 14 2.28 2.05 5.14
C ILE A 14 2.68 2.80 6.41
N GLN A 15 2.35 4.08 6.45
CA GLN A 15 2.55 4.96 7.61
C GLN A 15 1.26 5.21 8.42
N GLN A 16 0.13 4.71 7.93
CA GLN A 16 -1.20 4.91 8.51
C GLN A 16 -1.81 3.56 8.92
N ILE A 17 -2.63 3.57 9.98
CA ILE A 17 -3.27 2.36 10.48
C ILE A 17 -4.49 2.01 9.61
N PRO A 18 -4.56 0.80 9.02
CA PRO A 18 -5.76 0.30 8.35
C PRO A 18 -6.98 0.31 9.26
N GLN A 19 -8.13 0.71 8.70
CA GLN A 19 -9.39 0.83 9.45
C GLN A 19 -10.30 -0.38 9.22
N LEU A 20 -10.80 -0.97 10.31
CA LEU A 20 -11.84 -2.00 10.26
C LEU A 20 -13.19 -1.36 9.94
N GLN A 21 -13.82 -1.84 8.88
CA GLN A 21 -15.15 -1.43 8.43
C GLN A 21 -16.24 -2.34 9.03
N PRO A 22 -17.51 -1.88 9.12
CA PRO A 22 -18.62 -2.66 9.69
C PRO A 22 -18.85 -4.03 9.02
N ASN A 23 -18.50 -4.14 7.74
CA ASN A 23 -18.62 -5.38 6.97
C ASN A 23 -17.42 -6.33 7.17
N SER A 24 -16.59 -6.14 8.21
CA SER A 24 -15.37 -6.92 8.48
C SER A 24 -14.28 -6.79 7.41
N GLN A 25 -14.28 -5.70 6.63
CA GLN A 25 -13.22 -5.38 5.69
C GLN A 25 -12.21 -4.43 6.34
N MET A 26 -10.92 -4.68 6.14
CA MET A 26 -9.87 -3.71 6.44
C MET A 26 -9.71 -2.79 5.24
N THR A 27 -9.55 -1.49 5.49
CA THR A 27 -9.35 -0.50 4.42
C THR A 27 -8.28 0.52 4.76
N LEU A 28 -7.56 0.98 3.74
CA LEU A 28 -6.65 2.12 3.84
C LEU A 28 -6.81 3.01 2.61
N ALA A 29 -6.86 4.32 2.79
CA ALA A 29 -6.82 5.29 1.70
C ALA A 29 -5.38 5.77 1.49
N HIS A 30 -4.97 5.91 0.24
CA HIS A 30 -3.69 6.52 -0.12
C HIS A 30 -3.86 7.37 -1.37
N THR A 31 -3.12 8.46 -1.48
CA THR A 31 -3.06 9.26 -2.70
C THR A 31 -1.64 9.15 -3.25
N PHE A 32 -1.51 8.42 -4.37
CA PHE A 32 -0.24 8.32 -5.07
C PHE A 32 0.12 9.65 -5.71
N SER A 33 1.33 10.13 -5.48
CA SER A 33 1.86 11.36 -6.08
C SER A 33 3.38 11.32 -6.11
N LEU A 34 4.02 12.15 -6.94
CA LEU A 34 5.50 12.25 -6.92
C LEU A 34 6.06 12.78 -5.59
N ALA A 35 5.24 13.47 -4.79
CA ALA A 35 5.64 14.01 -3.50
C ALA A 35 5.65 12.93 -2.40
N SER A 36 4.63 12.06 -2.38
CA SER A 36 4.50 10.97 -1.40
C SER A 36 5.24 9.70 -1.82
N ASP A 37 5.34 9.46 -3.13
CA ASP A 37 5.84 8.22 -3.73
C ASP A 37 6.90 8.55 -4.79
N PRO A 38 8.07 9.09 -4.39
CA PRO A 38 9.07 9.63 -5.33
C PRO A 38 9.63 8.61 -6.31
N TYR A 39 9.57 7.31 -5.99
CA TYR A 39 9.96 6.22 -6.89
C TYR A 39 9.15 6.20 -8.20
N LEU A 40 7.98 6.84 -8.23
CA LEU A 40 7.17 6.98 -9.45
C LEU A 40 7.86 7.84 -10.51
N ALA A 41 8.77 8.74 -10.13
CA ALA A 41 9.55 9.51 -11.09
C ALA A 41 10.50 8.63 -11.90
N ASP A 42 10.98 7.54 -11.32
CA ASP A 42 11.92 6.60 -11.95
C ASP A 42 11.20 5.49 -12.74
N HIS A 43 9.89 5.31 -12.54
CA HIS A 43 9.09 4.29 -13.22
C HIS A 43 8.02 4.93 -14.12
N CYS A 44 8.46 5.35 -15.29
CA CYS A 44 7.62 5.98 -16.30
C CYS A 44 7.47 5.10 -17.55
N LEU A 45 6.25 5.05 -18.10
CA LEU A 45 5.96 4.49 -19.43
C LEU A 45 5.48 5.63 -20.33
N ASP A 46 6.12 5.81 -21.49
CA ASP A 46 5.87 6.94 -22.40
C ASP A 46 5.91 8.31 -21.70
N GLY A 47 6.86 8.46 -20.76
CA GLY A 47 7.03 9.68 -19.96
C GLY A 47 5.94 9.92 -18.90
N LYS A 48 5.03 8.97 -18.69
CA LYS A 48 3.97 9.05 -17.67
C LYS A 48 4.33 8.17 -16.48
N PRO A 49 4.25 8.69 -15.23
CA PRO A 49 4.43 7.87 -14.04
C PRO A 49 3.40 6.74 -13.99
N VAL A 50 3.86 5.51 -13.80
CA VAL A 50 3.01 4.32 -13.67
C VAL A 50 3.41 3.61 -12.40
N LEU A 51 2.43 3.19 -11.59
CA LEU A 51 2.71 2.39 -10.40
C LEU A 51 3.33 1.04 -10.83
N PRO A 52 4.58 0.74 -10.42
CA PRO A 52 5.18 -0.55 -10.71
C PRO A 52 4.36 -1.69 -10.10
N ALA A 53 4.18 -2.80 -10.82
CA ALA A 53 3.51 -3.97 -10.28
C ALA A 53 4.19 -4.52 -9.02
N ALA A 54 5.53 -4.43 -8.96
CA ALA A 54 6.30 -4.82 -7.78
C ALA A 54 6.01 -3.91 -6.56
N ALA A 55 5.92 -2.59 -6.78
CA ALA A 55 5.55 -1.66 -5.71
C ALA A 55 4.09 -1.89 -5.26
N ALA A 56 3.17 -2.12 -6.20
CA ALA A 56 1.79 -2.46 -5.87
C ALA A 56 1.68 -3.74 -5.02
N ALA A 57 2.50 -4.76 -5.33
CA ALA A 57 2.58 -5.99 -4.55
C ALA A 57 3.07 -5.72 -3.11
N GLU A 58 4.11 -4.91 -2.95
CA GLU A 58 4.62 -4.53 -1.62
C GLU A 58 3.60 -3.69 -0.84
N TRP A 59 2.94 -2.71 -1.46
CA TRP A 59 1.84 -1.95 -0.87
C TRP A 59 0.73 -2.87 -0.34
N LEU A 60 0.37 -3.91 -1.11
CA LEU A 60 -0.58 -4.92 -0.65
C LEU A 60 -0.02 -5.68 0.55
N ALA A 61 1.21 -6.19 0.48
CA ALA A 61 1.85 -6.95 1.56
C ALA A 61 1.92 -6.15 2.86
N GLU A 62 2.44 -4.93 2.83
CA GLU A 62 2.50 -4.05 4.00
C GLU A 62 1.10 -3.71 4.52
N PHE A 63 0.12 -3.49 3.64
CA PHE A 63 -1.25 -3.21 4.06
C PHE A 63 -1.85 -4.38 4.85
N VAL A 64 -1.63 -5.63 4.40
CA VAL A 64 -2.08 -6.81 5.16
C VAL A 64 -1.29 -6.95 6.46
N GLN A 65 0.03 -6.71 6.43
CA GLN A 65 0.88 -6.79 7.61
C GLN A 65 0.45 -5.78 8.70
N ALA A 66 0.11 -4.56 8.30
CA ALA A 66 -0.38 -3.52 9.21
C ALA A 66 -1.80 -3.82 9.71
N ALA A 67 -2.64 -4.46 8.89
CA ALA A 67 -4.00 -4.80 9.26
C ALA A 67 -4.10 -6.00 10.22
N TRP A 68 -3.12 -6.90 10.22
CA TRP A 68 -3.01 -8.04 11.14
C TRP A 68 -1.59 -8.14 11.73
N PRO A 69 -1.25 -7.28 12.72
CA PRO A 69 0.12 -7.14 13.22
C PRO A 69 0.68 -8.39 13.90
N ASP A 70 -0.18 -9.26 14.44
CA ASP A 70 0.23 -10.51 15.09
C ASP A 70 0.53 -11.65 14.09
N GLN A 71 0.33 -11.40 12.80
CA GLN A 71 0.65 -12.33 11.72
C GLN A 71 1.90 -11.89 10.96
N THR A 72 2.45 -12.77 10.14
CA THR A 72 3.57 -12.45 9.25
C THR A 72 3.18 -12.76 7.81
N VAL A 73 3.30 -11.76 6.95
CA VAL A 73 3.11 -11.96 5.50
C VAL A 73 4.28 -12.78 4.96
N THR A 74 3.99 -13.97 4.43
CA THR A 74 5.01 -14.91 3.93
C THR A 74 5.00 -15.04 2.41
N ALA A 75 3.86 -14.81 1.76
CA ALA A 75 3.72 -14.90 0.33
C ALA A 75 2.49 -14.13 -0.16
N LEU A 76 2.57 -13.64 -1.40
CA LEU A 76 1.41 -13.25 -2.20
C LEU A 76 1.09 -14.39 -3.15
N ARG A 77 -0.18 -14.79 -3.22
CA ARG A 77 -0.66 -15.85 -4.13
C ARG A 77 -1.70 -15.25 -5.07
N ASP A 78 -1.76 -15.80 -6.28
CA ASP A 78 -2.74 -15.39 -7.30
C ASP A 78 -2.73 -13.88 -7.60
N LEU A 79 -1.57 -13.22 -7.49
CA LEU A 79 -1.43 -11.81 -7.83
C LEU A 79 -1.72 -11.62 -9.33
N ARG A 80 -2.68 -10.75 -9.63
CA ARG A 80 -3.07 -10.41 -11.00
C ARG A 80 -3.06 -8.91 -11.17
N VAL A 81 -2.36 -8.45 -12.21
CA VAL A 81 -2.45 -7.06 -12.67
C VAL A 81 -3.61 -6.98 -13.67
N LEU A 82 -4.74 -6.44 -13.22
CA LEU A 82 -5.95 -6.34 -14.04
C LEU A 82 -5.93 -5.11 -14.96
N SER A 83 -5.35 -4.01 -14.49
CA SER A 83 -5.15 -2.77 -15.24
C SER A 83 -3.88 -2.09 -14.74
N GLY A 84 -3.14 -1.49 -15.66
CA GLY A 84 -2.06 -0.56 -15.29
C GLY A 84 -2.64 0.66 -14.57
N ILE A 85 -1.84 1.24 -13.67
CA ILE A 85 -2.21 2.42 -12.88
C ILE A 85 -1.27 3.56 -13.25
N THR A 86 -1.75 4.49 -14.07
CA THR A 86 -1.05 5.74 -14.40
C THR A 86 -1.38 6.80 -13.36
N VAL A 87 -0.37 7.47 -12.82
CA VAL A 87 -0.57 8.52 -11.80
C VAL A 87 -0.56 9.89 -12.50
N PRO A 88 -1.67 10.65 -12.44
CA PRO A 88 -1.72 11.96 -13.07
C PRO A 88 -1.00 13.01 -12.21
N PRO A 89 -0.69 14.21 -12.75
CA PRO A 89 0.02 15.26 -12.02
C PRO A 89 -0.64 15.68 -10.69
N GLU A 90 -1.97 15.68 -10.64
CA GLU A 90 -2.77 15.98 -9.44
C GLU A 90 -2.79 14.84 -8.40
N GLY A 91 -2.19 13.70 -8.73
CA GLY A 91 -2.17 12.49 -7.91
C GLY A 91 -3.40 11.60 -8.12
N LEU A 92 -3.29 10.36 -7.63
CA LEU A 92 -4.35 9.35 -7.76
C LEU A 92 -4.74 8.79 -6.40
N SER A 93 -5.97 9.07 -5.99
CA SER A 93 -6.54 8.49 -4.78
C SER A 93 -7.01 7.06 -5.01
N VAL A 94 -6.52 6.14 -4.19
CA VAL A 94 -6.88 4.72 -4.20
C VAL A 94 -7.37 4.29 -2.82
N ARG A 95 -8.03 3.13 -2.79
CA ARG A 95 -8.38 2.45 -1.54
C ARG A 95 -7.91 1.01 -1.59
N PHE A 96 -7.06 0.65 -0.63
CA PHE A 96 -6.73 -0.73 -0.35
C PHE A 96 -7.85 -1.37 0.46
N CYS A 97 -8.20 -2.59 0.11
CA CYS A 97 -9.30 -3.35 0.72
C CYS A 97 -8.85 -4.79 0.91
N ALA A 98 -9.02 -5.33 2.11
CA ALA A 98 -8.78 -6.75 2.39
C ALA A 98 -9.84 -7.29 3.34
N ARG A 99 -10.11 -8.58 3.24
CA ARG A 99 -10.96 -9.33 4.18
C ARG A 99 -10.20 -10.60 4.55
N ALA A 100 -10.23 -10.96 5.82
CA ALA A 100 -9.73 -12.26 6.24
C ALA A 100 -10.56 -13.36 5.55
N SER A 101 -9.89 -14.31 4.92
CA SER A 101 -10.57 -15.49 4.38
C SER A 101 -11.17 -16.29 5.52
N SER A 102 -12.49 -16.49 5.51
CA SER A 102 -13.10 -17.58 6.25
C SER A 102 -12.73 -18.87 5.51
N HIS A 103 -11.78 -19.64 6.04
CA HIS A 103 -11.66 -21.02 5.60
C HIS A 103 -13.01 -21.71 5.88
N ALA A 104 -13.65 -22.21 4.82
CA ALA A 104 -14.69 -23.24 4.93
C ALA A 104 -14.02 -24.62 4.89
#